data_AF-A0A2H4VMQ7-F1
#
_entry.id   AF-A0A2H4VMQ7-F1
#
_cell.length_a   1.000
_cell.length_b   1.000
_cell.length_c   1.000
_cell.angle_alpha   90.00
_cell.angle_beta   90.00
_cell.angle_gamma   90.00
#
_symmetry.space_group_name_H-M   'P 1'
#
loop_
_entity.id
_entity.type
_entity.pdbx_description
1 polymer ?
#
loop_
_entity_poly.entity_id
_entity_poly.type
_entity_poly.pdbx_seq_one_letter_code
_entity_poly.pdbx_strand_id
1 'polypeptide(L)'
;MAVIKHQTKLSQLPKRCPHKPLKPNHLLKWDKHKPEFKKFILLHLIQAADTCKSPTSKITTEKLINQLSTNMGGVVKLQVILYVENLIYQGYLLESYLGGAVTCTDKVYAELQKIDKIIAEKNLKKHYNNGEAGK
;
A
#
# COMPACT_ATOMS: atom_id res chain seq x y z
N MET A 1 -30.60 10.71 -33.01
CA MET A 1 -30.70 10.31 -31.58
C MET A 1 -30.11 8.91 -31.45
N ALA A 2 -28.98 8.76 -30.76
CA ALA A 2 -28.35 7.45 -30.59
C ALA A 2 -29.07 6.69 -29.46
N VAL A 3 -29.79 5.63 -29.82
CA VAL A 3 -30.50 4.76 -28.86
C VAL A 3 -29.50 3.78 -28.28
N ILE A 4 -29.24 3.87 -26.97
CA ILE A 4 -28.39 2.93 -26.24
C ILE A 4 -29.16 1.60 -26.15
N LYS A 5 -28.83 0.65 -27.05
CA LYS A 5 -29.55 -0.63 -27.19
C LYS A 5 -29.24 -1.68 -26.11
N HIS A 6 -28.12 -1.55 -25.40
CA HIS A 6 -27.72 -2.52 -24.38
C HIS A 6 -27.18 -1.81 -23.13
N GLN A 7 -28.00 -1.83 -22.08
CA GLN A 7 -27.55 -1.54 -20.73
C GLN A 7 -27.20 -2.89 -20.08
N THR A 8 -25.91 -3.18 -19.88
CA THR A 8 -25.48 -4.35 -19.10
C THR A 8 -25.97 -4.21 -17.67
N LYS A 9 -26.79 -5.15 -17.20
CA LYS A 9 -27.29 -5.14 -15.82
C LYS A 9 -26.11 -5.31 -14.87
N LEU A 10 -26.01 -4.47 -13.84
CA LEU A 10 -24.97 -4.55 -12.79
C LEU A 10 -24.88 -5.95 -12.14
N SER A 11 -25.97 -6.72 -12.16
CA SER A 11 -26.05 -8.10 -11.69
C SER A 11 -25.29 -9.13 -12.54
N GLN A 12 -24.90 -8.78 -13.77
CA GLN A 12 -24.13 -9.62 -14.69
C GLN A 12 -22.63 -9.30 -14.67
N LEU A 13 -22.17 -8.39 -13.80
CA LEU A 13 -20.74 -8.21 -13.59
C LEU A 13 -20.13 -9.52 -13.08
N PRO A 14 -18.97 -9.95 -13.61
CA PRO A 14 -18.28 -11.12 -13.11
C PRO A 14 -18.08 -10.95 -11.60
N LYS A 15 -18.64 -11.88 -10.82
CA LYS A 15 -18.47 -11.90 -9.37
C LYS A 15 -16.98 -11.88 -9.09
N ARG A 16 -16.52 -10.97 -8.23
CA ARG A 16 -15.13 -10.96 -7.76
C ARG A 16 -14.88 -12.34 -7.13
N CYS A 17 -14.13 -13.20 -7.83
CA CYS A 17 -13.70 -14.45 -7.24
C CYS A 17 -12.87 -14.11 -5.99
N PRO A 18 -13.11 -14.77 -4.85
CA PRO A 18 -12.28 -14.60 -3.67
C PRO A 18 -10.92 -15.24 -3.96
N HIS A 19 -10.08 -14.55 -4.73
CA HIS A 19 -8.71 -14.95 -4.94
C HIS A 19 -7.99 -14.72 -3.63
N LYS A 20 -7.63 -15.81 -2.95
CA LYS A 20 -6.73 -15.72 -1.80
C LYS A 20 -5.36 -15.31 -2.35
N PRO A 21 -4.76 -14.22 -1.86
CA PRO A 21 -3.45 -13.83 -2.33
C PRO A 21 -2.46 -14.97 -2.06
N LEU A 22 -1.57 -15.21 -3.01
CA LEU A 22 -0.51 -16.21 -2.88
C LEU A 22 0.34 -15.87 -1.64
N LYS A 23 0.59 -16.89 -0.81
CA LYS A 23 1.44 -16.73 0.37
C LYS A 23 2.87 -16.44 -0.08
N PRO A 24 3.51 -15.35 0.40
CA PRO A 24 4.86 -15.02 0.01
C PRO A 24 5.84 -16.07 0.55
N ASN A 25 6.94 -16.28 -0.18
CA ASN A 25 8.02 -17.20 0.22
C ASN A 25 8.65 -16.78 1.56
N HIS A 26 8.73 -15.48 1.81
CA HIS A 26 9.23 -14.93 3.05
C HIS A 26 8.18 -14.02 3.71
N LEU A 27 7.57 -14.51 4.78
CA LEU A 27 6.55 -13.76 5.51
C LEU A 27 7.22 -12.75 6.46
N LEU A 28 7.08 -11.46 6.14
CA LEU A 28 7.55 -10.38 6.97
C LEU A 28 6.65 -10.23 8.20
N LYS A 29 7.26 -10.13 9.39
CA LYS A 29 6.56 -9.84 10.65
C LYS A 29 6.18 -8.36 10.71
N TRP A 30 5.32 -7.91 9.80
CA TRP A 30 4.95 -6.51 9.59
C TRP A 30 4.57 -5.80 10.90
N ASP A 31 3.87 -6.48 11.81
CA ASP A 31 3.47 -5.92 13.11
C ASP A 31 4.64 -5.51 13.99
N LYS A 32 5.76 -6.24 13.93
CA LYS A 32 6.94 -6.01 14.77
C LYS A 32 7.88 -4.91 14.26
N HIS A 33 7.65 -4.40 13.05
CA HIS A 33 8.50 -3.32 12.51
C HIS A 33 8.27 -1.99 13.22
N LYS A 34 9.32 -1.16 13.24
CA LYS A 34 9.25 0.20 13.79
C LYS A 34 8.15 1.01 13.08
N PRO A 35 7.32 1.78 13.82
CA PRO A 35 6.27 2.61 13.22
C PRO A 35 6.80 3.57 12.14
N GLU A 36 7.97 4.16 12.37
CA GLU A 36 8.61 5.09 11.44
C GLU A 36 8.94 4.42 10.10
N PHE A 37 9.41 3.16 10.15
CA PHE A 37 9.67 2.37 8.95
C PHE A 37 8.40 2.03 8.19
N LYS A 38 7.34 1.61 8.91
CA LYS A 38 6.03 1.32 8.26
C LYS A 38 5.48 2.56 7.57
N LYS A 39 5.54 3.72 8.24
CA LYS A 39 5.13 5.01 7.67
C LYS A 39 5.89 5.31 6.38
N PHE A 40 7.22 5.16 6.41
CA PHE A 40 8.07 5.38 5.24
C PHE A 40 7.60 4.52 4.05
N ILE A 41 7.45 3.21 4.23
CA ILE A 41 7.03 2.30 3.15
C ILE A 41 5.63 2.64 2.63
N LEU A 42 4.66 2.86 3.52
CA LEU A 42 3.27 3.16 3.12
C LEU A 42 3.15 4.50 2.39
N LEU A 43 3.92 5.51 2.76
CA LEU A 43 3.93 6.79 2.04
C LEU A 43 4.51 6.64 0.63
N HIS A 44 5.62 5.92 0.48
CA HIS A 44 6.21 5.66 -0.84
C HIS A 44 5.28 4.81 -1.72
N LEU A 45 4.53 3.89 -1.11
CA LEU A 45 3.49 3.12 -1.79
C LEU A 45 2.41 4.03 -2.38
N ILE A 46 1.89 4.97 -1.58
CA ILE A 46 0.88 5.93 -2.04
C ILE A 46 1.46 6.80 -3.16
N GLN A 47 2.67 7.33 -2.98
CA GLN A 47 3.32 8.16 -4.00
C GLN A 47 3.52 7.39 -5.31
N ALA A 48 4.00 6.15 -5.25
CA ALA A 48 4.21 5.30 -6.43
C ALA A 48 2.88 4.94 -7.10
N ALA A 49 1.83 4.69 -6.31
CA ALA A 49 0.49 4.47 -6.85
C ALA A 49 -0.06 5.72 -7.54
N ASP A 50 0.15 6.91 -6.96
CA ASP A 50 -0.37 8.17 -7.51
C ASP A 50 0.37 8.60 -8.78
N THR A 51 1.70 8.48 -8.81
CA THR A 51 2.51 8.71 -10.02
C THR A 51 2.14 7.78 -11.17
N CYS A 52 1.63 6.58 -10.87
CA CYS A 52 1.22 5.64 -11.90
C CYS A 52 -0.25 5.80 -12.34
N LYS A 53 -1.04 6.72 -11.76
CA LYS A 53 -2.42 7.07 -12.22
C LYS A 53 -2.44 7.89 -13.52
N SER A 54 -1.58 7.56 -14.48
CA SER A 54 -1.73 8.12 -15.82
C SER A 54 -2.93 7.45 -16.52
N PRO A 55 -3.80 8.19 -17.21
CA PRO A 55 -5.02 7.67 -17.84
C PRO A 55 -4.74 6.55 -18.87
N THR A 56 -3.49 6.42 -19.34
CA THR A 56 -3.07 5.43 -20.32
C THR A 56 -2.28 4.26 -19.73
N SER A 57 -1.89 4.31 -18.44
CA SER A 57 -0.99 3.33 -17.83
C SER A 57 -1.68 2.58 -16.69
N LYS A 58 -1.87 1.27 -16.87
CA LYS A 58 -2.20 0.38 -15.76
C LYS A 58 -0.98 0.22 -14.84
N ILE A 59 -1.22 0.31 -13.53
CA ILE A 59 -0.20 0.06 -12.50
C ILE A 59 -0.02 -1.45 -12.38
N THR A 60 0.99 -2.02 -13.00
CA THR A 60 1.32 -3.44 -12.79
C THR A 60 2.25 -3.60 -11.59
N THR A 61 2.28 -4.78 -10.99
CA THR A 61 3.18 -5.12 -9.89
C THR A 61 4.64 -4.81 -10.23
N GLU A 62 5.08 -5.14 -11.44
CA GLU A 62 6.45 -4.84 -11.92
C GLU A 62 6.74 -3.34 -12.01
N LYS A 63 5.80 -2.55 -12.53
CA LYS A 63 5.95 -1.08 -12.57
C LYS A 63 6.02 -0.50 -11.17
N LEU A 64 5.17 -0.98 -10.27
CA LEU A 64 5.19 -0.56 -8.86
C LEU A 64 6.54 -0.87 -8.21
N ILE A 65 7.07 -2.08 -8.40
CA ILE A 65 8.39 -2.48 -7.87
C ILE A 65 9.50 -1.58 -8.41
N ASN A 66 9.51 -1.32 -9.72
CA ASN A 66 10.53 -0.46 -10.34
C ASN A 66 10.45 0.98 -9.80
N GLN A 67 9.24 1.54 -9.66
CA GLN A 67 9.05 2.88 -9.09
C GLN A 67 9.48 2.95 -7.63
N LEU A 68 9.09 1.97 -6.80
CA LEU A 68 9.48 1.93 -5.39
C LEU A 68 11.00 1.79 -5.22
N SER A 69 11.65 0.94 -6.04
CA SER A 69 13.10 0.78 -6.01
C SER A 69 13.83 2.10 -6.32
N THR A 70 13.36 2.85 -7.32
CA THR A 70 13.90 4.16 -7.67
C THR A 70 13.63 5.19 -6.57
N ASN A 71 12.38 5.30 -6.11
CA ASN A 71 11.95 6.34 -5.17
C ASN A 71 12.56 6.18 -3.77
N MET A 72 12.86 4.95 -3.35
CA MET A 72 13.48 4.68 -2.05
C MET A 72 15.01 4.83 -2.06
N GLY A 73 15.59 5.43 -3.10
CA GLY A 73 17.04 5.66 -3.19
C GLY A 73 17.83 4.47 -3.71
N GLY A 74 17.26 3.70 -4.63
CA GLY A 74 17.93 2.54 -5.23
C GLY A 74 17.91 1.29 -4.36
N VAL A 75 16.89 1.12 -3.52
CA VAL A 75 16.71 -0.10 -2.73
C VAL A 75 16.69 -1.31 -3.67
N VAL A 76 17.38 -2.37 -3.26
CA VAL A 76 17.53 -3.60 -4.04
C VAL A 76 16.15 -4.11 -4.44
N LYS A 77 15.91 -4.30 -5.74
CA LYS A 77 14.61 -4.74 -6.29
C LYS A 77 14.07 -5.98 -5.59
N LEU A 78 14.94 -6.93 -5.21
CA LEU A 78 14.55 -8.12 -4.45
C LEU A 78 13.89 -7.78 -3.11
N GLN A 79 14.40 -6.79 -2.37
CA GLN A 79 13.78 -6.36 -1.11
C GLN A 79 12.41 -5.73 -1.38
N VAL A 80 12.30 -4.91 -2.43
CA VAL A 80 11.03 -4.30 -2.82
C VAL A 80 10.00 -5.35 -3.22
N ILE A 81 10.41 -6.38 -3.97
CA ILE A 81 9.55 -7.53 -4.33
C ILE A 81 8.99 -8.16 -3.05
N LEU A 82 9.85 -8.47 -2.07
CA LEU A 82 9.42 -9.05 -0.80
C LEU A 82 8.40 -8.17 -0.07
N TYR A 83 8.60 -6.85 -0.06
CA TYR A 83 7.63 -5.93 0.55
C TYR A 83 6.29 -5.93 -0.19
N VAL A 84 6.31 -5.83 -1.52
CA VAL A 84 5.09 -5.76 -2.34
C VAL A 84 4.28 -7.05 -2.21
N GLU A 85 4.91 -8.23 -2.28
CA GLU A 85 4.24 -9.51 -2.09
C GLU A 85 3.58 -9.62 -0.71
N ASN A 86 4.29 -9.20 0.35
CA ASN A 86 3.75 -9.22 1.70
C ASN A 86 2.58 -8.23 1.87
N LEU A 87 2.65 -7.06 1.23
CA LEU A 87 1.59 -6.07 1.28
C LEU A 87 0.33 -6.53 0.52
N ILE A 88 0.49 -7.23 -0.59
CA ILE A 88 -0.62 -7.90 -1.30
C ILE A 88 -1.24 -8.98 -0.40
N TYR A 89 -0.40 -9.85 0.18
CA TYR A 89 -0.86 -10.94 1.04
C TYR A 89 -1.61 -10.45 2.28
N GLN A 90 -1.16 -9.35 2.88
CA GLN A 90 -1.79 -8.74 4.05
C GLN A 90 -2.99 -7.84 3.68
N GLY A 91 -3.30 -7.68 2.40
CA GLY A 91 -4.46 -6.93 1.91
C GLY A 91 -4.30 -5.41 1.97
N TYR A 92 -3.06 -4.90 1.97
CA TYR A 92 -2.78 -3.47 1.78
C TYR A 92 -2.87 -3.07 0.31
N LEU A 93 -2.43 -3.98 -0.56
CA LEU A 93 -2.56 -3.87 -2.01
C LEU A 93 -3.59 -4.86 -2.51
N LEU A 94 -4.38 -4.44 -3.48
CA LEU A 94 -5.31 -5.30 -4.20
C LEU A 94 -4.87 -5.39 -5.66
N GLU A 95 -4.66 -6.61 -6.15
CA GLU A 95 -4.41 -6.87 -7.56
C GLU A 95 -5.74 -7.15 -8.28
N SER A 96 -6.02 -6.36 -9.30
CA SER A 96 -7.18 -6.51 -10.16
C SER A 96 -6.98 -7.69 -11.11
N TYR A 97 -7.95 -8.60 -11.10
CA TYR A 97 -8.03 -9.73 -12.03
C TYR A 97 -8.03 -9.29 -13.50
N LEU A 98 -8.63 -8.14 -13.81
CA LEU A 98 -8.64 -7.58 -15.16
C LEU A 98 -7.36 -6.78 -15.42
N GLY A 99 -6.31 -7.51 -15.81
CA GLY A 99 -5.07 -6.94 -16.35
C GLY A 99 -4.00 -6.60 -15.32
N GLY A 100 -3.99 -7.29 -14.16
CA GLY A 100 -2.89 -7.23 -13.18
C GLY A 100 -2.68 -5.84 -12.57
N ALA A 101 -3.74 -5.02 -12.53
CA ALA A 101 -3.66 -3.66 -12.03
C ALA A 101 -3.66 -3.64 -10.50
N VAL A 102 -2.62 -3.09 -9.89
CA VAL A 102 -2.47 -3.00 -8.44
C VAL A 102 -3.02 -1.67 -7.94
N THR A 103 -3.87 -1.73 -6.92
CA THR A 103 -4.47 -0.57 -6.25
C THR A 103 -4.26 -0.61 -4.75
N CYS A 104 -3.99 0.55 -4.14
CA CYS A 104 -3.97 0.68 -2.68
C CYS A 104 -5.38 0.52 -2.11
N THR A 105 -5.48 -0.16 -0.97
CA THR A 105 -6.74 -0.32 -0.23
C THR A 105 -6.85 0.73 0.88
N ASP A 106 -8.08 0.93 1.39
CA ASP A 106 -8.35 1.83 2.52
C ASP A 106 -7.55 1.46 3.79
N LYS A 107 -7.14 0.19 3.89
CA LYS A 107 -6.28 -0.31 4.98
C LYS A 107 -4.97 0.45 5.08
N VAL A 108 -4.40 0.91 3.95
CA VAL A 108 -3.16 1.71 3.92
C VAL A 108 -3.36 3.01 4.69
N TYR A 109 -4.45 3.73 4.42
CA TYR A 109 -4.75 5.01 5.05
C TYR A 109 -5.09 4.85 6.54
N ALA A 110 -5.87 3.81 6.89
CA ALA A 110 -6.19 3.50 8.28
C ALA A 110 -4.94 3.18 9.11
N GLU A 111 -4.00 2.41 8.56
CA GLU A 111 -2.75 2.08 9.24
C GLU A 111 -1.81 3.29 9.35
N LEU A 112 -1.73 4.14 8.32
CA LEU A 112 -1.00 5.41 8.42
C LEU A 112 -1.53 6.30 9.55
N GLN A 113 -2.86 6.43 9.67
CA GLN A 113 -3.47 7.21 10.73
C GLN A 113 -3.13 6.66 12.13
N LYS A 114 -3.14 5.33 12.30
CA LYS A 114 -2.73 4.69 13.55
C LYS A 114 -1.25 4.95 13.86
N ILE A 115 -0.39 4.82 12.86
CA ILE A 115 1.06 5.05 13.02
C ILE A 115 1.34 6.51 13.41
N ASP A 116 0.67 7.46 12.77
CA ASP A 116 0.82 8.88 13.09
C ASP A 116 0.40 9.19 14.53
N LYS A 117 -0.69 8.59 15.01
CA LYS A 117 -1.10 8.70 16.42
C LYS A 117 -0.04 8.15 17.38
N ILE A 118 0.53 6.98 17.10
CA ILE A 118 1.60 6.36 17.91
C ILE A 118 2.84 7.27 17.96
N ILE A 119 3.24 7.84 16.83
CA ILE A 119 4.40 8.73 16.74
C ILE A 119 4.14 10.03 17.51
N ALA A 120 2.94 10.63 17.37
CA ALA A 120 2.56 11.84 18.09
C ALA A 120 2.58 11.63 19.61
N GLU A 121 2.00 10.53 20.10
CA GLU A 121 2.00 10.17 21.53
C GLU A 121 3.43 9.97 22.06
N LYS A 122 4.31 9.33 21.28
CA LYS A 122 5.72 9.13 21.64
C LYS A 122 6.47 10.46 21.76
N ASN A 123 6.21 11.41 20.86
CA ASN A 123 6.81 12.74 20.90
C ASN A 123 6.31 13.56 22.10
N LEU A 124 5.02 13.50 22.43
CA LEU A 124 4.44 14.16 23.60
C LEU A 124 5.04 13.64 24.91
N LYS A 125 5.14 12.31 25.07
CA LYS A 125 5.78 11.70 26.25
C LYS A 125 7.24 12.10 26.41
N LYS A 126 7.98 12.16 25.30
CA LYS A 126 9.39 12.60 25.32
C LYS A 126 9.52 14.06 25.75
N HIS A 127 8.59 14.93 25.32
CA HIS A 127 8.58 16.33 25.70
C HIS A 127 8.23 16.55 27.18
N TYR A 128 7.34 15.71 27.73
CA TYR A 128 6.98 15.75 29.14
C TYR A 128 8.14 15.29 30.05
N ASN A 129 8.77 14.16 29.71
CA ASN A 129 9.92 13.63 30.47
C ASN A 129 11.16 14.55 30.41
N ASN A 130 11.37 15.28 29.32
CA ASN A 130 12.45 16.27 29.23
C ASN A 130 12.13 17.57 29.96
N GLY A 131 10.85 17.87 30.25
CA GLY A 131 10.43 19.06 31.00
C GLY A 131 10.54 18.89 32.53
N GLU A 132 10.56 17.65 33.03
CA GLU A 132 10.69 17.34 34.46
C GLU A 132 12.15 17.25 34.94
N ALA A 133 13.13 17.13 34.04
CA ALA A 133 14.55 17.09 34.38
C ALA A 133 15.17 18.49 34.67
N GLY A 134 14.35 19.55 34.67
CA GLY A 134 14.79 20.95 34.78
C GLY A 134 14.17 21.73 35.95
N LYS A 135 13.76 21.05 37.03
CA LYS A 135 13.35 21.70 38.30
C LYS A 135 14.19 21.21 39.46
#